data_AF-A0A147BEF4-F1
#
_entry.id   AF-A0A147BEF4-F1
#
_cell.length_a   1.000
_cell.length_b   1.000
_cell.length_c   1.000
_cell.angle_alpha   90.00
_cell.angle_beta   90.00
_cell.angle_gamma   90.00
#
_symmetry.space_group_name_H-M   'P 1'
#
loop_
_entity.id
_entity.type
_entity.pdbx_description
1 polymer ?
#
loop_
_entity_poly.entity_id
_entity_poly.type
_entity_poly.pdbx_seq_one_letter_code
_entity_poly.pdbx_strand_id
1 'polypeptide(L)'
;VKQLSPNAQTYGLESFHNLLNAFAPKSTASSYEGMAARTMIAILHFNENSGRLQAVTNEGQEQWHIKSPKAQKGATTVYPRMTAVTFEYVDRLHEEVLERCKTYPTFKEALAEK
;
A
#
# COMPACT_ATOMS: atom_id res chain seq x y z
N VAL A 1 16.65 -2.72 26.57
CA VAL A 1 15.20 -3.01 26.55
C VAL A 1 14.55 -2.08 25.53
N LYS A 2 14.00 -2.62 24.43
CA LYS A 2 13.23 -1.83 23.45
C LYS A 2 11.99 -1.31 24.18
N GLN A 3 11.92 -0.01 24.42
CA GLN A 3 10.73 0.63 24.98
C GLN A 3 9.64 0.56 23.91
N LEU A 4 8.82 -0.48 23.95
CA LEU A 4 7.57 -0.52 23.21
C LEU A 4 6.65 0.53 23.85
N SER A 5 6.04 1.38 23.03
CA SER A 5 4.94 2.26 23.47
C SER A 5 3.95 1.42 24.29
N PRO A 6 3.64 1.79 25.55
CA PRO A 6 2.86 0.93 26.42
C PRO A 6 1.39 0.79 26.00
N ASN A 7 0.88 1.72 25.19
CA ASN A 7 -0.54 1.84 24.90
C ASN A 7 -0.76 1.91 23.39
N ALA A 8 -1.08 0.76 22.78
CA ALA A 8 -1.45 0.56 21.37
C ALA A 8 -0.42 1.02 20.31
N GLN A 9 0.28 0.07 19.70
CA GLN A 9 1.05 0.33 18.49
C GLN A 9 0.09 0.58 17.30
N THR A 10 -0.19 1.84 16.99
CA THR A 10 -1.10 2.27 15.91
C THR A 10 -0.43 2.36 14.53
N TYR A 11 0.89 2.15 14.45
CA TYR A 11 1.68 2.37 13.23
C TYR A 11 1.09 1.71 11.97
N GLY A 12 0.67 0.44 12.07
CA GLY A 12 0.08 -0.28 10.93
C GLY A 12 -1.24 0.33 10.48
N LEU A 13 -2.10 0.69 11.43
CA LEU A 13 -3.39 1.32 11.17
C LEU A 13 -3.21 2.71 10.54
N GLU A 14 -2.31 3.52 11.07
CA GLU A 14 -2.00 4.85 10.53
C GLU A 14 -1.38 4.76 9.13
N SER A 15 -0.52 3.77 8.89
CA SER A 15 0.09 3.53 7.59
C SER A 15 -0.96 3.13 6.55
N PHE A 16 -1.87 2.22 6.90
CA PHE A 16 -2.98 1.86 6.03
C PHE A 16 -3.92 3.03 5.77
N HIS A 17 -4.24 3.84 6.79
CA HIS A 17 -5.10 5.01 6.63
C HIS A 17 -4.48 6.05 5.67
N ASN A 18 -3.17 6.31 5.80
CA ASN A 18 -2.45 7.19 4.88
C ASN A 18 -2.47 6.66 3.45
N LEU A 19 -2.28 5.35 3.27
CA LEU A 19 -2.36 4.70 1.97
C LEU A 19 -3.76 4.83 1.37
N LEU A 20 -4.80 4.54 2.15
CA LEU A 20 -6.18 4.66 1.71
C LEU A 20 -6.51 6.09 1.26
N ASN A 21 -6.05 7.10 2.00
CA ASN A 21 -6.21 8.50 1.60
C ASN A 21 -5.48 8.84 0.28
N ALA A 22 -4.37 8.16 -0.04
CA ALA A 22 -3.67 8.37 -1.31
C ALA A 22 -4.43 7.77 -2.51
N PHE A 23 -5.07 6.61 -2.35
CA PHE A 23 -5.84 5.95 -3.41
C PHE A 23 -7.29 6.45 -3.54
N ALA A 24 -7.91 6.75 -2.40
CA ALA A 24 -9.31 7.10 -2.26
C ALA A 24 -9.47 8.38 -1.40
N PRO A 25 -8.96 9.55 -1.87
CA PRO A 25 -9.05 10.77 -1.10
C PRO A 25 -10.51 11.23 -0.96
N LYS A 26 -10.91 11.51 0.29
CA LYS A 26 -12.26 12.03 0.63
C LYS A 26 -12.59 13.35 -0.04
N SER A 27 -11.57 14.14 -0.41
CA SER A 27 -11.72 15.41 -1.11
C SER A 27 -12.15 15.26 -2.57
N THR A 28 -12.17 14.04 -3.11
CA THR A 28 -12.59 13.77 -4.50
C THR A 28 -13.93 13.06 -4.51
N ALA A 29 -14.86 13.56 -5.34
CA ALA A 29 -16.11 12.87 -5.60
C ALA A 29 -15.85 11.63 -6.47
N SER A 30 -16.42 10.50 -6.10
CA SER A 30 -16.41 9.25 -6.88
C SER A 30 -17.77 8.59 -6.73
N SER A 31 -18.17 7.77 -7.71
CA SER A 31 -19.32 6.88 -7.51
C SER A 31 -19.02 5.88 -6.38
N TYR A 32 -20.07 5.24 -5.87
CA TYR A 32 -19.91 4.18 -4.87
C TYR A 32 -18.97 3.07 -5.38
N GLU A 33 -19.16 2.63 -6.62
CA GLU A 33 -18.36 1.59 -7.26
C GLU A 33 -16.90 2.05 -7.43
N GLY A 34 -16.67 3.30 -7.83
CA GLY A 34 -15.32 3.86 -7.96
C GLY A 34 -14.60 3.94 -6.62
N MET A 35 -15.30 4.33 -5.56
CA MET A 35 -14.75 4.38 -4.20
C MET A 35 -14.43 2.97 -3.68
N ALA A 36 -15.32 2.00 -3.92
CA ALA A 36 -15.12 0.61 -3.56
C ALA A 36 -13.90 0.01 -4.28
N ALA A 37 -13.78 0.23 -5.60
CA ALA A 37 -12.64 -0.24 -6.38
C ALA A 37 -11.31 0.35 -5.89
N ARG A 38 -11.25 1.67 -5.66
CA ARG A 38 -10.04 2.33 -5.12
C ARG A 38 -9.65 1.81 -3.73
N THR A 39 -10.65 1.53 -2.89
CA THR A 39 -10.43 0.93 -1.57
C THR A 39 -9.83 -0.48 -1.70
N MET A 40 -10.36 -1.31 -2.61
CA MET A 40 -9.81 -2.64 -2.88
C MET A 40 -8.37 -2.58 -3.39
N ILE A 41 -8.07 -1.64 -4.29
CA ILE A 41 -6.70 -1.41 -4.78
C ILE A 41 -5.75 -1.02 -3.64
N ALA A 42 -6.19 -0.14 -2.72
CA ALA A 42 -5.38 0.22 -1.55
C ALA A 42 -5.11 -0.99 -0.64
N ILE A 43 -6.09 -1.89 -0.46
CA ILE A 43 -5.93 -3.13 0.30
C ILE A 43 -4.91 -4.06 -0.37
N LEU A 44 -5.01 -4.27 -1.69
CA LEU A 44 -4.05 -5.09 -2.43
C LEU A 44 -2.62 -4.54 -2.30
N HIS A 45 -2.47 -3.22 -2.48
CA HIS A 45 -1.18 -2.56 -2.32
C HIS A 45 -0.61 -2.72 -0.90
N PHE A 46 -1.45 -2.58 0.14
CA PHE A 46 -1.04 -2.77 1.53
C PHE A 46 -0.64 -4.21 1.81
N ASN A 47 -1.41 -5.18 1.34
CA ASN A 47 -1.13 -6.59 1.57
C ASN A 47 0.21 -7.00 0.96
N GLU A 48 0.50 -6.52 -0.26
CA GLU A 48 1.78 -6.77 -0.92
C GLU A 48 2.96 -6.10 -0.21
N ASN A 49 2.79 -4.84 0.25
CA ASN A 49 3.90 -4.00 0.67
C ASN A 49 4.08 -3.84 2.20
N SER A 50 3.14 -4.29 3.03
CA SER A 50 3.21 -4.15 4.50
C SER A 50 4.29 -5.02 5.14
N GLY A 51 4.60 -6.18 4.52
CA GLY A 51 5.61 -7.13 4.98
C GLY A 51 7.01 -6.92 4.39
N ARG A 52 7.28 -5.77 3.76
CA ARG A 52 8.58 -5.49 3.15
C ARG A 52 9.71 -5.64 4.17
N LEU A 53 10.83 -6.19 3.70
CA LEU A 53 12.05 -6.36 4.51
C LEU A 53 12.95 -5.13 4.40
N GLN A 54 13.90 -5.00 5.33
CA GLN A 54 14.98 -4.03 5.24
C GLN A 54 15.88 -4.36 4.03
N ALA A 55 16.25 -3.35 3.26
CA ALA A 55 17.16 -3.49 2.14
C ALA A 55 18.57 -3.84 2.64
N VAL A 56 19.25 -4.71 1.90
CA VAL A 56 20.65 -5.09 2.16
C VAL A 56 21.54 -4.63 1.02
N THR A 57 22.83 -4.42 1.27
CA THR A 57 23.85 -4.19 0.25
C THR A 57 24.19 -5.50 -0.46
N ASN A 58 24.99 -5.44 -1.53
CA ASN A 58 25.52 -6.64 -2.21
C ASN A 58 26.37 -7.52 -1.27
N GLU A 59 26.91 -6.94 -0.19
CA GLU A 59 27.69 -7.61 0.85
C GLU A 59 26.80 -8.16 1.98
N GLY A 60 25.48 -8.05 1.87
CA GLY A 60 24.52 -8.52 2.86
C GLY A 60 24.34 -7.59 4.07
N GLN A 61 24.85 -6.36 4.03
CA GLN A 61 24.73 -5.42 5.15
C GLN A 61 23.41 -4.65 5.09
N GLU A 62 22.73 -4.50 6.23
CA GLU A 62 21.50 -3.73 6.36
C GLU A 62 21.70 -2.25 5.99
N GLN A 63 20.81 -1.73 5.14
CA GLN A 63 20.83 -0.33 4.72
C GLN A 63 19.96 0.53 5.64
N TRP A 64 20.41 1.76 5.87
CA TRP A 64 19.76 2.73 6.74
C TRP A 64 19.65 4.08 6.04
N HIS A 65 18.67 4.88 6.42
CA HIS A 65 18.58 6.27 5.99
C HIS A 65 18.33 7.19 7.18
N ILE A 66 18.77 8.43 7.04
CA ILE A 66 18.66 9.44 8.08
C ILE A 66 17.36 10.23 7.87
N LYS A 67 16.59 10.44 8.94
CA LYS A 67 15.44 11.35 8.95
C LYS A 67 15.58 12.34 10.10
N SER A 68 15.04 13.55 9.91
CA SER A 68 14.93 14.56 10.97
C SER A 68 13.44 14.82 11.24
N PRO A 69 12.79 14.02 12.10
CA PRO A 69 11.36 14.14 12.33
C PRO A 69 11.04 15.50 12.95
N LYS A 70 10.02 16.20 12.42
CA LYS A 70 9.57 17.51 12.93
C LYS A 70 9.26 17.48 14.43
N ALA A 71 8.69 16.38 14.92
CA ALA A 71 8.37 16.18 16.33
C ALA A 71 9.61 16.21 17.25
N GLN A 72 10.79 15.89 16.73
CA GLN A 72 12.03 15.86 17.49
C GLN A 72 12.86 17.16 17.35
N LYS A 73 12.25 18.25 16.86
CA LYS A 73 12.84 19.61 16.87
C LYS A 73 14.26 19.70 16.30
N GLY A 74 14.52 19.02 15.18
CA GLY A 74 15.83 19.03 14.51
C GLY A 74 16.79 17.92 14.95
N ALA A 75 16.42 17.10 15.95
CA ALA A 75 17.15 15.88 16.21
C ALA A 75 17.05 14.93 15.00
N THR A 76 18.16 14.26 14.74
CA THR A 76 18.32 13.39 13.58
C THR A 76 18.34 11.93 14.05
N THR A 77 17.53 11.10 13.42
CA THR A 77 17.31 9.71 13.80
C THR A 77 17.51 8.80 12.59
N VAL A 78 18.17 7.67 12.83
CA VAL A 78 18.44 6.65 11.81
C VAL A 78 17.24 5.69 11.74
N TYR A 79 16.80 5.39 10.52
CA TYR A 79 15.68 4.48 10.26
C TYR A 79 16.09 3.38 9.27
N PRO A 80 15.55 2.15 9.41
CA PRO A 80 15.72 1.10 8.42
C PRO A 80 15.28 1.56 7.03
N ARG A 81 16.12 1.33 6.03
CA ARG A 81 15.73 1.53 4.63
C ARG A 81 15.04 0.27 4.14
N MET A 82 13.75 0.33 3.83
CA MET A 82 13.01 -0.84 3.33
C MET A 82 13.36 -1.13 1.86
N THR A 83 13.26 -2.40 1.46
CA THR A 83 13.28 -2.90 0.07
C THR A 83 12.31 -2.11 -0.81
N ALA A 84 12.45 -2.06 -2.13
CA ALA A 84 11.54 -1.26 -2.99
C ALA A 84 10.06 -1.69 -2.86
N VAL A 85 9.15 -0.76 -3.15
CA VAL A 85 7.71 -1.07 -3.29
C VAL A 85 7.53 -1.87 -4.57
N THR A 86 6.66 -2.88 -4.54
CA THR A 86 6.26 -3.66 -5.71
C THR A 86 4.79 -3.40 -6.05
N PHE A 87 4.42 -3.74 -7.29
CA PHE A 87 3.09 -3.52 -7.84
C PHE A 87 2.60 -4.76 -8.61
N GLU A 88 2.99 -5.96 -8.19
CA GLU A 88 2.64 -7.21 -8.89
C GLU A 88 1.12 -7.42 -8.95
N TYR A 89 0.38 -6.95 -7.94
CA TYR A 89 -1.08 -6.96 -7.97
C TYR A 89 -1.67 -6.21 -9.18
N VAL A 90 -0.97 -5.20 -9.72
CA VAL A 90 -1.43 -4.43 -10.88
C VAL A 90 -1.40 -5.29 -12.14
N ASP A 91 -0.33 -6.03 -12.34
CA ASP A 91 -0.19 -6.92 -13.50
C ASP A 91 -1.26 -8.01 -13.49
N ARG A 92 -1.49 -8.63 -12.32
CA ARG A 92 -2.56 -9.63 -12.15
C ARG A 92 -3.95 -9.05 -12.40
N LEU A 93 -4.21 -7.81 -11.96
CA LEU A 93 -5.48 -7.14 -12.24
C LEU A 93 -5.67 -6.87 -13.74
N HIS A 94 -4.62 -6.45 -14.44
CA HIS A 94 -4.70 -6.24 -15.89
C HIS A 94 -4.98 -7.55 -16.63
N GLU A 95 -4.30 -8.64 -16.27
CA GLU A 95 -4.54 -9.96 -16.86
C GLU A 95 -5.99 -10.41 -16.68
N GLU A 96 -6.52 -10.30 -15.46
CA GLU A 96 -7.91 -10.65 -15.15
C GLU A 96 -8.92 -9.80 -15.93
N VAL A 97 -8.66 -8.49 -16.05
CA VAL A 97 -9.52 -7.59 -16.85
C VAL A 97 -9.50 -7.98 -18.32
N LEU A 98 -8.32 -8.25 -18.87
CA LEU A 98 -8.18 -8.66 -20.27
C LEU A 98 -8.89 -9.98 -20.54
N GLU A 99 -8.79 -10.93 -19.62
CA GLU A 99 -9.47 -12.22 -19.75
C GLU A 99 -10.99 -12.06 -19.69
N ARG A 100 -11.50 -11.27 -18.76
CA ARG A 100 -12.93 -10.94 -18.69
C ARG A 100 -13.43 -10.23 -19.95
N CYS A 101 -12.64 -9.33 -20.53
CA CYS A 101 -12.99 -8.67 -21.80
C CYS A 101 -13.06 -9.63 -22.99
N LYS A 102 -12.31 -10.74 -22.98
CA LYS A 102 -12.42 -11.79 -24.01
C LYS A 102 -13.68 -12.63 -23.82
N THR A 103 -13.98 -12.98 -22.57
CA THR A 103 -15.11 -13.84 -22.22
C THR A 103 -16.45 -13.12 -22.35
N TYR A 104 -16.50 -11.84 -22.00
CA TYR A 104 -17.72 -11.03 -22.00
C TYR A 104 -17.57 -9.85 -22.96
N PRO A 105 -18.18 -9.92 -24.15
CA PRO A 105 -18.17 -8.83 -25.13
C PRO A 105 -18.78 -7.53 -24.59
N THR A 106 -19.71 -7.63 -23.65
CA THR A 106 -20.35 -6.47 -23.03
C THR A 106 -20.34 -6.50 -21.51
N PHE A 107 -20.35 -5.32 -20.90
CA PHE A 107 -20.46 -5.16 -19.45
C PHE A 107 -21.75 -5.78 -18.87
N LYS A 108 -22.86 -5.79 -19.65
CA LYS A 108 -24.13 -6.38 -19.22
C LYS A 108 -24.02 -7.89 -19.06
N GLU A 109 -23.35 -8.56 -19.99
CA GLU A 109 -23.12 -10.01 -19.93
C GLU A 109 -22.19 -10.36 -18.77
N ALA A 110 -21.11 -9.58 -18.58
CA ALA A 110 -20.22 -9.74 -17.44
C ALA A 110 -20.94 -9.54 -16.09
N LEU A 111 -21.90 -8.61 -16.01
CA LEU A 111 -22.65 -8.35 -14.79
C LEU A 111 -23.64 -9.47 -14.46
N ALA A 112 -24.16 -10.19 -15.47
CA ALA A 112 -25.09 -11.29 -15.32
C ALA A 112 -24.45 -12.61 -14.86
N GLU A 113 -23.12 -12.70 -14.87
CA GLU A 113 -22.35 -13.82 -14.30
C GLU A 113 -22.41 -13.85 -12.76
N LYS A 114 -22.66 -12.70 -12.12
CA LYS A 114 -22.60 -12.54 -10.66
C LYS A 114 -23.73 -13.21 -9.89
#